data_AF-A0A3N9UMZ8-F1
#
_entry.id   AF-A0A3N9UMZ8-F1
#
_cell.length_a   1.000
_cell.length_b   1.000
_cell.length_c   1.000
_cell.angle_alpha   90.00
_cell.angle_beta   90.00
_cell.angle_gamma   90.00
#
_symmetry.space_group_name_H-M   'P 1'
#
loop_
_entity.id
_entity.type
_entity.pdbx_description
1 polymer ?
#
loop_
_entity_poly.entity_id
_entity_poly.type
_entity_poly.pdbx_seq_one_letter_code
_entity_poly.pdbx_strand_id
1 'polypeptide(L)'
;MPSVLNVAVYSLLFNLGLVAAKFILSFLAGSLALRADAVHSLVDVLASLALILGLKISERKSKSFPLGLYKVENLASIAISFLLFGTAYEIISEALRSDASMVQYHEYILLAVAVLIPLPYLFGSYQIRVGNESGSPSLIADGIQHKADVLTSSLVFLALIAQAFAMPLDRVAAGVIAVVIVKEGWDILVSGMRVLLDASVDAKTLEKIRSLIIEAPEVSTIGEVVARNSGRYLFVEAGLTFRIADLNRAHQACRRIEAKIRQEIPHVDRVLIHYEPQAKTSLIYVVPLGDHLGTIGEHFGESPYFALLEIDLAKKELLRQEIIANSCKDLSKGRGLKLARFLLSYKPDAILSKEDLSGKGPGYAFAEAGVETRVIDAGALDELVRDLLA
;
A
#
# COMPACT_ATOMS: atom_id res chain seq x y z
N MET A 1 -33.15 -14.31 1.67
CA MET A 1 -32.73 -12.89 1.66
C MET A 1 -32.53 -12.45 0.22
N PRO A 2 -32.94 -11.24 -0.18
CA PRO A 2 -32.68 -10.74 -1.53
C PRO A 2 -31.15 -10.72 -1.74
N SER A 3 -30.69 -11.17 -2.92
CA SER A 3 -29.27 -11.11 -3.23
C SER A 3 -28.82 -9.64 -3.29
N VAL A 4 -27.59 -9.34 -2.84
CA VAL A 4 -27.01 -7.99 -2.88
C VAL A 4 -27.09 -7.39 -4.29
N LEU A 5 -26.95 -8.22 -5.33
CA LEU A 5 -27.10 -7.84 -6.73
C LEU A 5 -28.53 -7.36 -7.07
N ASN A 6 -29.57 -8.03 -6.56
CA ASN A 6 -30.95 -7.62 -6.81
C ASN A 6 -31.25 -6.27 -6.15
N VAL A 7 -30.72 -6.03 -4.95
CA VAL A 7 -30.89 -4.74 -4.27
C VAL A 7 -30.14 -3.62 -5.01
N ALA A 8 -28.96 -3.90 -5.56
CA ALA A 8 -28.22 -2.94 -6.39
C ALA A 8 -28.98 -2.59 -7.68
N VAL A 9 -29.61 -3.57 -8.34
CA VAL A 9 -30.46 -3.32 -9.52
C VAL A 9 -31.70 -2.51 -9.15
N TYR A 10 -32.35 -2.81 -8.02
CA TYR A 10 -33.45 -2.00 -7.53
C TYR A 10 -33.02 -0.56 -7.20
N SER A 11 -31.84 -0.37 -6.61
CA SER A 11 -31.25 0.96 -6.36
C SER A 11 -31.07 1.74 -7.66
N LEU A 12 -30.52 1.10 -8.69
CA LEU A 12 -30.35 1.73 -10.01
C LEU A 12 -31.69 2.14 -10.63
N LEU A 13 -32.68 1.25 -10.64
CA LEU A 13 -34.01 1.54 -11.19
C LEU A 13 -34.72 2.64 -10.39
N PHE A 14 -34.60 2.61 -9.07
CA PHE A 14 -35.14 3.63 -8.17
C PHE A 14 -34.51 5.00 -8.45
N ASN A 15 -33.18 5.06 -8.57
CA ASN A 15 -32.46 6.30 -8.91
C ASN A 15 -32.84 6.85 -10.28
N LEU A 16 -32.93 6.00 -11.30
CA LEU A 16 -33.41 6.41 -12.62
C LEU A 16 -34.83 7.00 -12.56
N GLY A 17 -35.72 6.37 -11.79
CA GLY A 17 -37.07 6.86 -11.55
C GLY A 17 -37.10 8.22 -10.83
N LEU A 18 -36.29 8.37 -9.77
CA LEU A 18 -36.18 9.64 -9.03
C LEU A 18 -35.64 10.76 -9.91
N VAL A 19 -34.56 10.51 -10.66
CA VAL A 19 -33.97 11.48 -11.58
C VAL A 19 -35.01 11.93 -12.61
N ALA A 20 -35.71 10.98 -13.24
CA ALA A 20 -36.76 11.31 -14.21
C ALA A 20 -37.88 12.15 -13.59
N ALA A 21 -38.36 11.77 -12.39
CA ALA A 21 -39.39 12.53 -11.68
C ALA A 21 -38.93 13.95 -11.33
N LYS A 22 -37.71 14.11 -10.79
CA LYS A 22 -37.14 15.42 -10.44
C LYS A 22 -36.97 16.31 -11.67
N PHE A 23 -36.51 15.77 -12.82
CA PHE A 23 -36.41 16.53 -14.06
C PHE A 23 -37.77 16.99 -14.60
N ILE A 24 -38.78 16.10 -14.59
CA ILE A 24 -40.14 16.45 -15.02
C ILE A 24 -40.68 17.56 -14.12
N LEU A 25 -40.57 17.42 -12.80
CA LEU A 25 -41.04 18.43 -11.86
C LEU A 25 -40.26 19.74 -11.96
N SER A 26 -38.95 19.69 -12.19
CA SER A 26 -38.11 20.88 -12.43
C SER A 26 -38.59 21.66 -13.65
N PHE A 27 -38.85 20.97 -14.77
CA PHE A 27 -39.33 21.60 -15.99
C PHE A 27 -40.72 22.21 -15.81
N LEU A 28 -41.64 21.50 -15.15
CA LEU A 28 -42.99 22.00 -14.86
C LEU A 28 -42.99 23.18 -13.89
N ALA A 29 -42.09 23.18 -12.89
CA ALA A 29 -41.99 24.25 -11.90
C ALA A 29 -41.23 25.48 -12.41
N GLY A 30 -40.33 25.30 -13.38
CA GLY A 30 -39.32 26.30 -13.73
C GLY A 30 -38.35 26.61 -12.58
N SER A 31 -38.14 25.66 -11.66
CA SER A 31 -37.29 25.82 -10.46
C SER A 31 -35.84 25.46 -10.77
N LEU A 32 -34.93 26.38 -10.46
CA LEU A 32 -33.49 26.18 -10.56
C LEU A 32 -32.98 25.25 -9.46
N ALA A 33 -33.53 25.35 -8.24
CA ALA A 33 -33.13 24.47 -7.14
C ALA A 33 -33.49 23.01 -7.43
N LEU A 34 -34.71 22.77 -7.94
CA LEU A 34 -35.15 21.43 -8.31
C LEU A 34 -34.39 20.89 -9.53
N ARG A 35 -33.97 21.77 -10.46
CA ARG A 35 -33.09 21.40 -11.57
C ARG A 35 -31.72 20.97 -11.05
N ALA A 36 -31.12 21.75 -10.16
CA ALA A 36 -29.83 21.47 -9.55
C ALA A 36 -29.83 20.12 -8.85
N ASP A 37 -30.87 19.84 -8.05
CA ASP A 37 -31.06 18.56 -7.37
C ASP A 37 -31.29 17.39 -8.35
N ALA A 38 -32.02 17.61 -9.45
CA ALA A 38 -32.20 16.59 -10.50
C ALA A 38 -30.90 16.24 -11.23
N VAL A 39 -30.10 17.25 -11.59
CA VAL A 39 -28.82 17.04 -12.27
C VAL A 39 -27.81 16.39 -11.32
N HIS A 40 -27.77 16.80 -10.05
CA HIS A 40 -26.94 16.15 -9.05
C HIS A 40 -27.22 14.65 -8.96
N SER A 41 -28.49 14.25 -8.78
CA SER A 41 -28.87 12.83 -8.77
C SER A 41 -28.56 12.10 -10.09
N LEU A 42 -28.60 12.78 -11.25
CA LEU A 42 -28.17 12.19 -12.52
C LEU A 42 -26.67 11.90 -12.54
N VAL A 43 -25.85 12.81 -12.01
CA VAL A 43 -24.40 12.59 -11.96
C VAL A 43 -24.06 11.42 -11.04
N ASP A 44 -24.79 11.20 -9.95
CA ASP A 44 -24.62 10.01 -9.11
C ASP A 44 -24.91 8.69 -9.85
N VAL A 45 -25.93 8.69 -10.71
CA VAL A 45 -26.23 7.55 -11.59
C VAL A 45 -25.09 7.33 -12.59
N LEU A 46 -24.58 8.39 -13.21
CA LEU A 46 -23.44 8.29 -14.13
C LEU A 46 -22.17 7.83 -13.42
N ALA A 47 -21.95 8.29 -12.19
CA ALA A 47 -20.81 7.88 -11.36
C ALA A 47 -20.87 6.39 -11.02
N SER A 48 -22.05 5.90 -10.65
CA SER A 48 -22.31 4.48 -10.41
C SER A 48 -22.07 3.64 -11.67
N LEU A 49 -22.53 4.12 -12.83
CA LEU A 49 -22.31 3.42 -14.11
C LEU A 49 -20.83 3.38 -14.50
N ALA A 50 -20.13 4.51 -14.37
CA ALA A 50 -18.71 4.62 -14.65
C ALA A 50 -17.89 3.73 -13.73
N LEU A 51 -18.26 3.63 -12.45
CA LEU A 51 -17.68 2.69 -11.51
C LEU A 51 -17.84 1.25 -12.01
N ILE A 52 -19.06 0.81 -12.35
CA ILE A 52 -19.32 -0.55 -12.85
C ILE A 52 -18.48 -0.86 -14.11
N LEU A 53 -18.42 0.08 -15.05
CA LEU A 53 -17.60 -0.07 -16.26
C LEU A 53 -16.11 -0.09 -15.93
N GLY A 54 -15.67 0.79 -15.03
CA GLY A 54 -14.30 0.86 -14.51
C GLY A 54 -13.87 -0.45 -13.88
N LEU A 55 -14.71 -1.06 -13.04
CA LEU A 55 -14.45 -2.37 -12.42
C LEU A 55 -14.25 -3.45 -13.48
N LYS A 56 -15.15 -3.53 -14.48
CA LYS A 56 -15.08 -4.53 -15.56
C LYS A 56 -13.84 -4.37 -16.44
N ILE A 57 -13.36 -3.13 -16.63
CA ILE A 57 -12.17 -2.84 -17.44
C ILE A 57 -10.90 -3.01 -16.61
N SER A 58 -10.92 -2.68 -15.32
CA SER A 58 -9.77 -2.67 -14.42
C SER A 58 -9.05 -4.02 -14.36
N GLU A 59 -9.80 -5.12 -14.38
CA GLU A 59 -9.26 -6.48 -14.27
C GLU A 59 -8.64 -7.01 -15.58
N ARG A 60 -8.76 -6.26 -16.69
CA ARG A 60 -8.20 -6.69 -17.99
C ARG A 60 -6.69 -6.56 -18.00
N LYS A 61 -6.01 -7.70 -18.08
CA LYS A 61 -4.55 -7.80 -18.20
C LYS A 61 -4.13 -7.94 -19.66
N SER A 62 -3.04 -7.29 -20.03
CA SER A 62 -2.41 -7.42 -21.35
C SER A 62 -0.89 -7.39 -21.22
N LYS A 63 -0.15 -7.63 -22.29
CA LYS A 63 1.33 -7.55 -22.26
C LYS A 63 1.82 -6.16 -21.86
N SER A 64 1.13 -5.10 -22.31
CA SER A 64 1.44 -3.71 -21.96
C SER A 64 0.97 -3.32 -20.55
N PHE A 65 -0.02 -4.04 -20.01
CA PHE A 65 -0.59 -3.81 -18.68
C PHE A 65 -0.68 -5.12 -17.89
N PRO A 66 0.46 -5.68 -17.43
CA PRO A 66 0.52 -6.97 -16.75
C PRO A 66 -0.18 -6.94 -15.38
N LEU A 67 -0.23 -5.77 -14.76
CA LEU A 67 -0.95 -5.53 -13.50
C LEU A 67 -2.43 -5.20 -13.74
N GLY A 68 -2.90 -5.16 -14.98
CA GLY A 68 -4.26 -4.72 -15.30
C GLY A 68 -4.40 -3.20 -15.40
N LEU A 69 -5.62 -2.76 -15.68
CA LEU A 69 -5.99 -1.37 -15.90
C LEU A 69 -6.59 -0.74 -14.63
N TYR A 70 -6.01 -1.05 -13.46
CA TYR A 70 -6.58 -0.71 -12.15
C TYR A 70 -6.88 0.79 -11.98
N LYS A 71 -6.00 1.68 -12.48
CA LYS A 71 -6.16 3.14 -12.39
C LYS A 71 -7.25 3.73 -13.32
N VAL A 72 -7.85 2.95 -14.23
CA VAL A 72 -8.90 3.43 -15.14
C VAL A 72 -10.15 3.85 -14.35
N GLU A 73 -10.44 3.19 -13.24
CA GLU A 73 -11.51 3.58 -12.32
C GLU A 73 -11.34 5.02 -11.84
N ASN A 74 -10.13 5.37 -11.37
CA ASN A 74 -9.80 6.71 -10.89
C ASN A 74 -9.87 7.76 -12.00
N LEU A 75 -9.47 7.39 -13.22
CA LEU A 75 -9.58 8.28 -14.38
C LEU A 75 -11.05 8.59 -14.71
N ALA A 76 -11.94 7.59 -14.60
CA ALA A 76 -13.36 7.78 -14.77
C ALA A 76 -13.93 8.70 -13.66
N SER A 77 -13.55 8.49 -12.40
CA SER A 77 -13.93 9.38 -11.28
C SER A 77 -13.48 10.83 -11.50
N ILE A 78 -12.26 11.03 -12.01
CA ILE A 78 -11.77 12.37 -12.36
C ILE A 78 -12.62 12.98 -13.48
N ALA A 79 -12.97 12.24 -14.52
CA ALA A 79 -13.84 12.74 -15.58
C ALA A 79 -15.21 13.19 -15.03
N ILE A 80 -15.79 12.43 -14.09
CA ILE A 80 -17.05 12.77 -13.42
C ILE A 80 -16.92 14.05 -12.59
N SER A 81 -15.80 14.23 -11.88
CA SER A 81 -15.57 15.47 -11.11
C SER A 81 -15.60 16.71 -12.00
N PHE A 82 -15.06 16.64 -13.21
CA PHE A 82 -15.13 17.73 -14.17
C PHE A 82 -16.55 17.97 -14.70
N LEU A 83 -17.35 16.92 -14.86
CA LEU A 83 -18.78 17.07 -15.18
C LEU A 83 -19.53 17.77 -14.04
N LEU A 84 -19.26 17.42 -12.78
CA LEU A 84 -19.84 18.10 -11.61
C LEU A 84 -19.48 19.58 -11.58
N PHE A 85 -18.22 19.94 -11.85
CA PHE A 85 -17.82 21.35 -11.93
C PHE A 85 -18.52 22.09 -13.08
N GLY A 86 -18.67 21.45 -14.24
CA GLY A 86 -19.43 21.99 -15.37
C GLY A 86 -20.90 22.25 -15.00
N THR A 87 -21.55 21.27 -14.37
CA THR A 87 -22.92 21.38 -13.86
C THR A 87 -23.06 22.50 -12.82
N ALA A 88 -22.18 22.56 -11.83
CA ALA A 88 -22.23 23.59 -10.81
C ALA A 88 -22.01 24.99 -11.41
N TYR A 89 -21.09 25.12 -12.36
CA TYR A 89 -20.89 26.36 -13.11
C TYR A 89 -22.15 26.77 -13.86
N GLU A 90 -22.83 25.84 -14.54
CA GLU A 90 -24.08 26.11 -15.24
C GLU A 90 -25.16 26.61 -14.27
N ILE A 91 -25.40 25.89 -13.16
CA ILE A 91 -26.37 26.26 -12.12
C ILE A 91 -26.08 27.65 -11.55
N ILE A 92 -24.82 27.93 -11.19
CA ILE A 92 -24.42 29.24 -10.65
C ILE A 92 -24.62 30.33 -11.71
N SER A 93 -24.23 30.07 -12.96
CA SER A 93 -24.37 31.03 -14.05
C SER A 93 -25.83 31.36 -14.33
N GLU A 94 -26.72 30.37 -14.28
CA GLU A 94 -28.16 30.56 -14.45
C GLU A 94 -28.76 31.30 -13.25
N ALA A 95 -28.39 30.92 -12.02
CA ALA A 95 -28.82 31.62 -10.81
C ALA A 95 -28.42 33.12 -10.78
N LEU A 96 -27.28 33.48 -11.38
CA LEU A 96 -26.81 34.87 -11.51
C LEU A 96 -27.45 35.63 -12.68
N ARG A 97 -27.75 34.95 -13.80
CA ARG A 97 -28.25 35.59 -15.03
C ARG A 97 -29.76 35.71 -15.09
N SER A 98 -30.48 34.76 -14.51
CA SER A 98 -31.93 34.82 -14.53
C SER A 98 -32.37 36.08 -13.78
N ASP A 99 -33.24 36.92 -14.35
CA ASP A 99 -34.09 37.80 -13.55
C ASP A 99 -35.01 36.94 -12.71
N ALA A 100 -35.43 37.39 -11.51
CA ALA A 100 -36.26 36.64 -10.54
C ALA A 100 -37.47 35.99 -11.24
N SER A 101 -37.23 34.85 -11.87
CA SER A 101 -38.20 34.14 -12.68
C SER A 101 -39.23 33.66 -11.70
N MET A 102 -40.49 34.02 -11.95
CA MET A 102 -41.58 33.54 -11.12
C MET A 102 -41.63 32.03 -11.29
N VAL A 103 -41.00 31.31 -10.37
CA VAL A 103 -41.15 29.87 -10.21
C VAL A 103 -42.65 29.64 -10.15
N GLN A 104 -43.17 28.83 -11.06
CA GLN A 104 -44.60 28.63 -11.20
C GLN A 104 -45.07 27.76 -10.05
N TYR A 105 -45.46 28.41 -8.96
CA TYR A 105 -46.01 27.72 -7.81
C TYR A 105 -47.33 27.07 -8.19
N HIS A 106 -47.32 25.75 -8.23
CA HIS A 106 -48.53 24.95 -8.33
C HIS A 106 -48.56 23.93 -7.20
N GLU A 107 -49.70 23.85 -6.52
CA GLU A 107 -49.88 22.98 -5.35
C GLU A 107 -49.57 21.51 -5.64
N TYR A 108 -49.84 21.05 -6.88
CA TYR A 108 -49.52 19.68 -7.31
C TYR A 108 -48.02 19.40 -7.40
N ILE A 109 -47.20 20.40 -7.74
CA ILE A 109 -45.73 20.25 -7.78
C ILE A 109 -45.19 20.17 -6.35
N LEU A 110 -45.68 21.03 -5.46
CA LEU A 110 -45.29 21.01 -4.05
C LEU A 110 -45.64 19.66 -3.41
N LEU A 111 -46.85 19.14 -3.66
CA LEU A 111 -47.27 17.83 -3.20
C LEU A 111 -46.38 16.72 -3.79
N ALA A 112 -46.07 16.77 -5.09
CA ALA A 112 -45.21 15.78 -5.74
C ALA A 112 -43.80 15.76 -5.14
N VAL A 113 -43.19 16.94 -4.92
CA VAL A 113 -41.88 17.05 -4.27
C VAL A 113 -41.95 16.54 -2.82
N ALA A 114 -43.00 16.89 -2.07
CA ALA A 114 -43.21 16.39 -0.70
C ALA A 114 -43.26 14.85 -0.64
N VAL A 115 -43.90 14.21 -1.63
CA VAL A 115 -43.99 12.75 -1.75
C VAL A 115 -42.65 12.12 -2.12
N LEU A 116 -41.80 12.81 -2.89
CA LEU A 116 -40.48 12.29 -3.28
C LEU A 116 -39.47 12.27 -2.12
N ILE A 117 -39.49 13.26 -1.23
CA ILE A 117 -38.54 13.39 -0.10
C ILE A 117 -38.42 12.13 0.79
N PRO A 118 -39.51 11.48 1.24
CA PRO A 118 -39.40 10.29 2.08
C PRO A 118 -38.88 9.05 1.32
N LEU A 119 -38.95 9.01 -0.01
CA LEU A 119 -38.60 7.81 -0.77
C LEU A 119 -37.10 7.43 -0.61
N PRO A 120 -36.11 8.33 -0.83
CA PRO A 120 -34.70 8.03 -0.56
C PRO A 120 -34.45 7.63 0.89
N TYR A 121 -35.12 8.25 1.86
CA TYR A 121 -34.97 7.89 3.27
C TYR A 121 -35.42 6.46 3.57
N LEU A 122 -36.59 6.07 3.06
CA LEU A 122 -37.17 4.74 3.24
C LEU A 122 -36.32 3.68 2.53
N PHE A 123 -35.96 3.95 1.28
CA PHE A 123 -35.15 3.03 0.48
C PHE A 123 -33.73 2.90 1.06
N GLY A 124 -33.07 3.99 1.42
CA GLY A 124 -31.76 3.97 2.07
C GLY A 124 -31.79 3.28 3.43
N SER A 125 -32.87 3.42 4.22
CA SER A 125 -33.05 2.65 5.46
C SER A 125 -33.20 1.15 5.21
N TYR A 126 -33.89 0.76 4.14
CA TYR A 126 -34.00 -0.63 3.72
C TYR A 126 -32.63 -1.18 3.27
N GLN A 127 -31.87 -0.43 2.48
CA GLN A 127 -30.52 -0.82 2.05
C GLN A 127 -29.55 -0.97 3.23
N ILE A 128 -29.55 -0.05 4.19
CA ILE A 128 -28.73 -0.17 5.40
C ILE A 128 -29.09 -1.44 6.18
N ARG A 129 -30.38 -1.74 6.32
CA ARG A 129 -30.84 -2.97 7.00
C ARG A 129 -30.32 -4.22 6.29
N VAL A 130 -30.56 -4.33 4.98
CA VAL A 130 -30.10 -5.48 4.19
C VAL A 130 -28.57 -5.56 4.14
N GLY A 131 -27.90 -4.41 4.10
CA GLY A 131 -26.44 -4.30 4.14
C GLY A 131 -25.85 -4.80 5.45
N ASN A 132 -26.48 -4.49 6.59
CA ASN A 132 -26.10 -5.03 7.89
C ASN A 132 -26.34 -6.55 7.99
N GLU A 133 -27.51 -7.03 7.52
CA GLU A 133 -27.85 -8.45 7.52
C GLU A 133 -26.94 -9.29 6.60
N SER A 134 -26.53 -8.71 5.47
CA SER A 134 -25.70 -9.37 4.46
C SER A 134 -24.20 -9.12 4.62
N GLY A 135 -23.79 -8.31 5.61
CA GLY A 135 -22.41 -7.92 5.81
C GLY A 135 -21.80 -7.19 4.61
N SER A 136 -22.57 -6.33 3.93
CA SER A 136 -22.15 -5.57 2.74
C SER A 136 -21.94 -4.08 3.06
N PRO A 137 -20.68 -3.65 3.31
CA PRO A 137 -20.36 -2.24 3.55
C PRO A 137 -20.77 -1.32 2.39
N SER A 138 -20.67 -1.79 1.15
CA SER A 138 -21.06 -1.02 -0.04
C SER A 138 -22.56 -0.70 -0.06
N LEU A 139 -23.41 -1.65 0.36
CA LEU A 139 -24.86 -1.42 0.40
C LEU A 139 -25.25 -0.49 1.56
N ILE A 140 -24.52 -0.55 2.67
CA ILE A 140 -24.68 0.40 3.79
C ILE A 140 -24.29 1.81 3.34
N ALA A 141 -23.17 1.95 2.64
CA ALA A 141 -22.69 3.23 2.13
C ALA A 141 -23.69 3.86 1.15
N ASP A 142 -24.20 3.08 0.18
CA ASP A 142 -25.24 3.53 -0.75
C ASP A 142 -26.48 4.03 0.01
N GLY A 143 -26.96 3.26 0.98
CA GLY A 143 -28.12 3.67 1.78
C GLY A 143 -27.90 4.90 2.68
N ILE A 144 -26.66 5.19 3.10
CA ILE A 144 -26.31 6.43 3.79
C ILE A 144 -26.34 7.61 2.80
N GLN A 145 -25.84 7.42 1.58
CA GLN A 145 -25.86 8.43 0.53
C GLN A 145 -27.31 8.82 0.17
N HIS A 146 -28.19 7.85 -0.06
CA HIS A 146 -29.63 8.11 -0.29
C HIS A 146 -30.29 8.93 0.83
N LYS A 147 -29.85 8.74 2.08
CA LYS A 147 -30.34 9.56 3.21
C LYS A 147 -29.79 10.97 3.18
N ALA A 148 -28.58 11.19 2.68
CA ALA A 148 -28.00 12.52 2.51
C ALA A 148 -28.77 13.32 1.44
N ASP A 149 -29.21 12.67 0.35
CA ASP A 149 -30.00 13.30 -0.73
C ASP A 149 -31.35 13.86 -0.25
N VAL A 150 -31.85 13.36 0.88
CA VAL A 150 -33.04 13.89 1.55
C VAL A 150 -32.79 15.34 1.97
N LEU A 151 -31.55 15.71 2.35
CA LEU A 151 -31.21 17.08 2.77
C LEU A 151 -31.32 18.06 1.60
N THR A 152 -30.76 17.72 0.44
CA THR A 152 -30.87 18.57 -0.76
C THR A 152 -32.31 18.67 -1.24
N SER A 153 -33.04 17.54 -1.28
CA SER A 153 -34.47 17.50 -1.64
C SER A 153 -35.33 18.32 -0.67
N SER A 154 -35.01 18.29 0.63
CA SER A 154 -35.70 19.09 1.66
C SER A 154 -35.42 20.58 1.49
N LEU A 155 -34.19 20.95 1.12
CA LEU A 155 -33.84 22.34 0.82
C LEU A 155 -34.62 22.88 -0.37
N VAL A 156 -34.76 22.08 -1.43
CA VAL A 156 -35.61 22.41 -2.59
C VAL A 156 -37.06 22.61 -2.16
N PHE A 157 -37.60 21.70 -1.35
CA PHE A 157 -38.97 21.80 -0.86
C PHE A 157 -39.22 23.07 -0.05
N LEU A 158 -38.31 23.42 0.87
CA LEU A 158 -38.38 24.67 1.63
C LEU A 158 -38.33 25.90 0.71
N ALA A 159 -37.50 25.87 -0.33
CA ALA A 159 -37.43 26.94 -1.31
C ALA A 159 -38.74 27.10 -2.12
N LEU A 160 -39.39 25.99 -2.49
CA LEU A 160 -40.70 26.01 -3.15
C LEU A 160 -41.82 26.54 -2.24
N ILE A 161 -41.80 26.21 -0.94
CA ILE A 161 -42.75 26.79 0.03
C ILE A 161 -42.52 28.30 0.17
N ALA A 162 -41.27 28.74 0.27
CA ALA A 162 -40.94 30.15 0.44
C ALA A 162 -41.41 31.00 -0.76
N GLN A 163 -41.46 30.40 -1.95
CA GLN A 163 -42.05 31.03 -3.13
C GLN A 163 -43.54 31.35 -2.95
N ALA A 164 -44.30 30.54 -2.21
CA ALA A 164 -45.70 30.83 -1.88
C ALA A 164 -45.85 32.12 -1.04
N PHE A 165 -44.80 32.53 -0.34
CA PHE A 165 -44.72 33.77 0.43
C PHE A 165 -44.00 34.90 -0.34
N ALA A 166 -43.84 34.76 -1.66
CA ALA A 166 -43.12 35.70 -2.54
C ALA A 166 -41.65 35.94 -2.16
N MET A 167 -41.01 34.99 -1.46
CA MET A 167 -39.57 35.02 -1.18
C MET A 167 -38.80 34.24 -2.25
N PRO A 168 -37.85 34.86 -2.97
CA PRO A 168 -37.14 34.21 -4.08
C PRO A 168 -36.00 33.29 -3.58
N LEU A 169 -36.31 32.35 -2.68
CA LEU A 169 -35.31 31.44 -2.09
C LEU A 169 -34.83 30.34 -3.04
N ASP A 170 -35.51 30.12 -4.17
CA ASP A 170 -35.12 29.11 -5.17
C ASP A 170 -33.67 29.29 -5.66
N ARG A 171 -33.24 30.52 -5.90
CA ARG A 171 -31.85 30.82 -6.30
C ARG A 171 -30.84 30.55 -5.21
N VAL A 172 -31.21 30.89 -3.98
CA VAL A 172 -30.36 30.68 -2.81
C VAL A 172 -30.18 29.19 -2.60
N ALA A 173 -31.26 28.41 -2.67
CA ALA A 173 -31.23 26.97 -2.60
C ALA A 173 -30.41 26.36 -3.76
N ALA A 174 -30.61 26.80 -4.99
CA ALA A 174 -29.81 26.37 -6.15
C ALA A 174 -28.31 26.66 -5.96
N GLY A 175 -27.97 27.84 -5.47
CA GLY A 175 -26.59 28.23 -5.17
C GLY A 175 -25.97 27.38 -4.05
N VAL A 176 -26.72 27.10 -2.98
CA VAL A 176 -26.28 26.21 -1.89
C VAL A 176 -26.05 24.79 -2.42
N ILE A 177 -26.96 24.26 -3.23
CA ILE A 177 -26.81 22.94 -3.87
C ILE A 177 -25.58 22.95 -4.78
N ALA A 178 -25.35 23.99 -5.58
CA ALA A 178 -24.16 24.10 -6.42
C ALA A 178 -22.86 24.09 -5.62
N VAL A 179 -22.81 24.73 -4.44
CA VAL A 179 -21.63 24.67 -3.55
C VAL A 179 -21.40 23.25 -3.03
N VAL A 180 -22.47 22.52 -2.70
CA VAL A 180 -22.37 21.10 -2.29
C VAL A 180 -21.81 20.26 -3.45
N ILE A 181 -22.33 20.42 -4.66
CA ILE A 181 -21.84 19.75 -5.88
C ILE A 181 -20.36 20.04 -6.14
N VAL A 182 -19.92 21.29 -6.00
CA VAL A 182 -18.49 21.67 -6.17
C VAL A 182 -17.62 20.97 -5.14
N LYS A 183 -18.04 20.94 -3.88
CA LYS A 183 -17.29 20.27 -2.82
C LYS A 183 -17.14 18.77 -3.10
N GLU A 184 -18.22 18.11 -3.49
CA GLU A 184 -18.20 16.68 -3.82
C GLU A 184 -17.33 16.40 -5.04
N GLY A 185 -17.45 17.22 -6.10
CA GLY A 185 -16.56 17.15 -7.25
C GLY A 185 -15.10 17.31 -6.86
N TRP A 186 -14.78 18.25 -5.96
CA TRP A 186 -13.43 18.46 -5.45
C TRP A 186 -12.90 17.26 -4.67
N ASP A 187 -13.70 16.69 -3.77
CA ASP A 187 -13.31 15.52 -2.99
C ASP A 187 -13.05 14.30 -3.90
N ILE A 188 -13.88 14.09 -4.92
CA ILE A 188 -13.69 13.04 -5.94
C ILE A 188 -12.41 13.30 -6.76
N LEU A 189 -12.19 14.54 -7.21
CA LEU A 189 -11.00 14.91 -7.98
C LEU A 189 -9.72 14.64 -7.18
N VAL A 190 -9.65 15.13 -5.94
CA VAL A 190 -8.48 14.97 -5.07
C VAL A 190 -8.23 13.49 -4.78
N SER A 191 -9.28 12.73 -4.47
CA SER A 191 -9.17 11.29 -4.23
C SER A 191 -8.64 10.55 -5.46
N GLY A 192 -9.20 10.83 -6.65
CA GLY A 192 -8.75 10.24 -7.91
C GLY A 192 -7.30 10.60 -8.24
N MET A 193 -6.94 11.88 -8.11
CA MET A 193 -5.59 12.38 -8.39
C MET A 193 -4.55 11.79 -7.43
N ARG A 194 -4.86 11.64 -6.14
CA ARG A 194 -3.97 10.99 -5.17
C ARG A 194 -3.60 9.57 -5.59
N VAL A 195 -4.55 8.79 -6.11
CA VAL A 195 -4.26 7.43 -6.60
C VAL A 195 -3.45 7.45 -7.90
N LEU A 196 -3.70 8.39 -8.81
CA LEU A 196 -2.89 8.53 -10.02
C LEU A 196 -1.44 8.87 -9.70
N LEU A 197 -1.22 9.74 -8.71
CA LEU A 197 0.09 10.17 -8.20
C LEU A 197 0.75 9.18 -7.22
N ASP A 198 0.19 7.98 -7.06
CA ASP A 198 0.72 6.93 -6.16
C ASP A 198 0.86 7.41 -4.69
N ALA A 199 -0.08 8.24 -4.24
CA ALA A 199 -0.12 8.70 -2.85
C ALA A 199 -0.21 7.50 -1.88
N SER A 200 0.43 7.65 -0.72
CA SER A 200 0.38 6.64 0.31
C SER A 200 -1.04 6.47 0.86
N VAL A 201 -1.33 5.26 1.33
CA VAL A 201 -2.58 4.95 2.03
C VAL A 201 -2.69 5.68 3.36
N ASP A 202 -3.88 5.59 3.97
CA ASP A 202 -4.11 6.21 5.26
C ASP A 202 -3.16 5.66 6.34
N ALA A 203 -2.84 6.50 7.31
CA ALA A 203 -1.87 6.19 8.36
C ALA A 203 -2.28 4.96 9.19
N LYS A 204 -3.59 4.73 9.39
CA LYS A 204 -4.08 3.59 10.18
C LYS A 204 -3.82 2.27 9.46
N THR A 205 -4.04 2.22 8.15
CA THR A 205 -3.72 1.05 7.32
C THR A 205 -2.22 0.81 7.27
N LEU A 206 -1.41 1.87 7.11
CA LEU A 206 0.05 1.75 7.09
C LEU A 206 0.62 1.24 8.43
N GLU A 207 0.13 1.75 9.56
CA GLU A 207 0.50 1.27 10.89
C GLU A 207 0.06 -0.17 11.13
N LYS A 208 -1.12 -0.58 10.64
CA LYS A 208 -1.54 -1.99 10.68
C LYS A 208 -0.58 -2.88 9.88
N ILE A 209 -0.09 -2.45 8.71
CA ILE A 209 0.92 -3.21 7.96
C ILE A 209 2.20 -3.36 8.79
N ARG A 210 2.68 -2.26 9.38
CA ARG A 210 3.88 -2.26 10.23
C ARG A 210 3.74 -3.21 11.43
N SER A 211 2.59 -3.21 12.09
CA SER A 211 2.34 -4.10 13.23
C SER A 211 2.34 -5.57 12.82
N LEU A 212 1.73 -5.92 11.68
CA LEU A 212 1.71 -7.30 11.19
C LEU A 212 3.11 -7.81 10.83
N ILE A 213 3.97 -6.93 10.33
CA ILE A 213 5.37 -7.25 10.01
C ILE A 213 6.18 -7.47 11.29
N ILE A 214 6.09 -6.58 12.29
CA ILE A 214 6.93 -6.65 13.49
C ILE A 214 6.59 -7.82 14.41
N GLU A 215 5.37 -8.37 14.28
CA GLU A 215 4.96 -9.60 14.97
C GLU A 215 5.73 -10.85 14.51
N ALA A 216 6.42 -10.81 13.37
CA ALA A 216 7.26 -11.91 12.91
C ALA A 216 8.59 -11.96 13.68
N PRO A 217 8.90 -13.04 14.42
CA PRO A 217 10.06 -13.10 15.31
C PRO A 217 11.42 -13.06 14.58
N GLU A 218 11.45 -13.38 13.29
CA GLU A 218 12.65 -13.31 12.48
C GLU A 218 13.03 -11.86 12.14
N VAL A 219 12.07 -10.94 12.13
CA VAL A 219 12.29 -9.53 11.77
C VAL A 219 13.00 -8.83 12.93
N SER A 220 14.18 -8.30 12.65
CA SER A 220 14.96 -7.45 13.56
C SER A 220 14.45 -6.02 13.53
N THR A 221 14.36 -5.46 12.32
CA THR A 221 14.11 -4.04 12.10
C THR A 221 13.29 -3.88 10.83
N ILE A 222 12.36 -2.93 10.85
CA ILE A 222 11.60 -2.52 9.68
C ILE A 222 12.28 -1.26 9.14
N GLY A 223 12.70 -1.31 7.88
CA GLY A 223 13.18 -0.15 7.13
C GLY A 223 12.01 0.66 6.60
N GLU A 224 12.03 0.95 5.30
CA GLU A 224 10.94 1.66 4.64
C GLU A 224 9.74 0.74 4.40
N VAL A 225 8.54 1.24 4.68
CA VAL A 225 7.28 0.58 4.31
C VAL A 225 6.45 1.59 3.53
N VAL A 226 6.21 1.27 2.27
CA VAL A 226 5.39 2.06 1.36
C VAL A 226 4.16 1.23 1.01
N ALA A 227 2.98 1.83 1.14
CA ALA A 227 1.76 1.23 0.67
C ALA A 227 0.96 2.28 -0.12
N ARG A 228 0.47 1.88 -1.29
CA ARG A 228 -0.25 2.73 -2.24
C ARG A 228 -1.42 2.02 -2.88
N ASN A 229 -2.44 2.78 -3.26
CA ASN A 229 -3.59 2.27 -3.98
C ASN A 229 -3.35 2.32 -5.50
N SER A 230 -3.95 1.36 -6.20
CA SER A 230 -4.11 1.37 -7.65
C SER A 230 -5.54 0.89 -7.93
N GLY A 231 -6.44 1.84 -8.24
CA GLY A 231 -7.86 1.57 -8.12
C GLY A 231 -8.22 1.14 -6.70
N ARG A 232 -9.04 0.10 -6.59
CA ARG A 232 -9.37 -0.58 -5.33
C ARG A 232 -8.29 -1.50 -4.76
N TYR A 233 -7.21 -1.77 -5.49
CA TYR A 233 -6.17 -2.71 -5.08
C TYR A 233 -5.04 -2.02 -4.33
N LEU A 234 -4.56 -2.66 -3.26
CA LEU A 234 -3.44 -2.20 -2.46
C LEU A 234 -2.14 -2.89 -2.91
N PHE A 235 -1.09 -2.09 -3.05
CA PHE A 235 0.28 -2.52 -3.28
C PHE A 235 1.11 -2.14 -2.07
N VAL A 236 1.84 -3.12 -1.52
CA VAL A 236 2.69 -2.95 -0.34
C VAL A 236 4.12 -3.29 -0.70
N GLU A 237 5.05 -2.42 -0.34
CA GLU A 237 6.49 -2.62 -0.47
C GLU A 237 7.13 -2.40 0.91
N ALA A 238 7.95 -3.33 1.35
CA ALA A 238 8.58 -3.27 2.67
C ALA A 238 10.04 -3.71 2.61
N GLY A 239 10.94 -2.92 3.20
CA GLY A 239 12.32 -3.28 3.47
C GLY A 239 12.48 -3.83 4.89
N LEU A 240 12.98 -5.05 5.05
CA LEU A 240 13.10 -5.73 6.34
C LEU A 240 14.54 -6.20 6.60
N THR A 241 15.00 -6.06 7.84
CA THR A 241 16.24 -6.71 8.28
C THR A 241 15.90 -7.95 9.09
N PHE A 242 16.44 -9.11 8.72
CA PHE A 242 16.21 -10.38 9.42
C PHE A 242 17.35 -10.74 10.37
N ARG A 243 17.00 -11.31 11.53
CA ARG A 243 17.94 -11.92 12.50
C ARG A 243 18.58 -13.21 11.98
N ILE A 244 18.06 -13.75 10.88
CA ILE A 244 18.48 -15.01 10.28
C ILE A 244 19.26 -14.74 8.98
N ALA A 245 20.37 -15.45 8.80
CA ALA A 245 21.16 -15.40 7.56
C ALA A 245 20.76 -16.49 6.56
N ASP A 246 20.02 -17.52 6.98
CA ASP A 246 19.59 -18.60 6.09
C ASP A 246 18.51 -18.09 5.12
N LEU A 247 18.85 -18.11 3.83
CA LEU A 247 18.00 -17.57 2.75
C LEU A 247 16.65 -18.29 2.67
N ASN A 248 16.62 -19.62 2.86
CA ASN A 248 15.38 -20.40 2.79
C ASN A 248 14.43 -20.05 3.94
N ARG A 249 14.94 -19.92 5.16
CA ARG A 249 14.15 -19.48 6.32
C ARG A 249 13.68 -18.03 6.16
N ALA A 250 14.52 -17.14 5.64
CA ALA A 250 14.14 -15.75 5.34
C ALA A 250 13.01 -15.70 4.30
N HIS A 251 13.11 -16.49 3.24
CA HIS A 251 12.06 -16.61 2.23
C HIS A 251 10.74 -17.14 2.82
N GLN A 252 10.79 -18.17 3.69
CA GLN A 252 9.61 -18.68 4.38
C GLN A 252 8.98 -17.64 5.31
N ALA A 253 9.79 -16.87 6.05
CA ALA A 253 9.32 -15.78 6.88
C ALA A 253 8.60 -14.71 6.03
N CYS A 254 9.19 -14.31 4.90
CA CYS A 254 8.57 -13.37 3.95
C CYS A 254 7.22 -13.88 3.45
N ARG A 255 7.12 -15.15 3.02
CA ARG A 255 5.85 -15.73 2.55
C ARG A 255 4.76 -15.70 3.63
N ARG A 256 5.12 -15.96 4.89
CA ARG A 256 4.18 -15.90 6.01
C ARG A 256 3.73 -14.46 6.30
N ILE A 257 4.65 -13.50 6.25
CA ILE A 257 4.33 -12.06 6.41
C ILE A 257 3.39 -11.60 5.28
N GLU A 258 3.71 -11.92 4.03
CA GLU A 258 2.87 -11.62 2.86
C GLU A 258 1.46 -12.21 3.01
N ALA A 259 1.35 -13.49 3.39
CA ALA A 259 0.07 -14.15 3.59
C ALA A 259 -0.75 -13.48 4.70
N LYS A 260 -0.09 -13.11 5.81
CA LYS A 260 -0.73 -12.43 6.94
C LYS A 260 -1.26 -11.04 6.56
N ILE A 261 -0.46 -10.26 5.83
CA ILE A 261 -0.88 -8.94 5.30
C ILE A 261 -2.10 -9.12 4.38
N ARG A 262 -2.08 -10.08 3.46
CA ARG A 262 -3.21 -10.36 2.56
C ARG A 262 -4.48 -10.83 3.27
N GLN A 263 -4.34 -11.52 4.40
CA GLN A 263 -5.48 -12.02 5.18
C GLN A 263 -6.12 -10.90 6.01
N GLU A 264 -5.30 -10.02 6.59
CA GLU A 264 -5.75 -9.00 7.54
C GLU A 264 -6.13 -7.67 6.90
N ILE A 265 -5.67 -7.42 5.67
CA ILE A 265 -5.90 -6.18 4.95
C ILE A 265 -6.69 -6.50 3.68
N PRO A 266 -7.86 -5.86 3.48
CA PRO A 266 -8.66 -6.13 2.30
C PRO A 266 -7.96 -5.62 1.04
N HIS A 267 -8.23 -6.29 -0.09
CA HIS A 267 -7.84 -5.87 -1.43
C HIS A 267 -6.32 -5.73 -1.69
N VAL A 268 -5.46 -6.39 -0.91
CA VAL A 268 -4.02 -6.48 -1.23
C VAL A 268 -3.76 -7.37 -2.43
N ASP A 269 -3.37 -6.78 -3.56
CA ASP A 269 -3.00 -7.53 -4.77
C ASP A 269 -1.56 -8.06 -4.64
N ARG A 270 -0.63 -7.19 -4.22
CA ARG A 270 0.80 -7.52 -4.15
C ARG A 270 1.47 -6.97 -2.91
N VAL A 271 2.28 -7.83 -2.29
CA VAL A 271 3.26 -7.45 -1.26
C VAL A 271 4.63 -7.79 -1.80
N LEU A 272 5.54 -6.82 -1.83
CA LEU A 272 6.94 -7.02 -2.18
C LEU A 272 7.78 -6.76 -0.92
N ILE A 273 8.52 -7.77 -0.50
CA ILE A 273 9.40 -7.67 0.66
C ILE A 273 10.84 -7.72 0.15
N HIS A 274 11.54 -6.61 0.28
CA HIS A 274 12.99 -6.58 0.18
C HIS A 274 13.58 -6.91 1.55
N TYR A 275 14.58 -7.78 1.62
CA TYR A 275 15.14 -8.16 2.89
C TYR A 275 16.65 -8.32 2.87
N GLU A 276 17.25 -7.98 4.01
CA GLU A 276 18.67 -8.00 4.24
C GLU A 276 18.98 -8.75 5.55
N PRO A 277 20.11 -9.47 5.64
CA PRO A 277 20.55 -10.05 6.90
C PRO A 277 20.98 -8.96 7.87
N GLN A 278 20.83 -9.20 9.16
CA GLN A 278 21.41 -8.34 10.18
C GLN A 278 22.94 -8.30 10.03
N ALA A 279 23.52 -7.10 10.05
CA ALA A 279 24.97 -6.93 10.02
C ALA A 279 25.60 -7.66 11.21
N LYS A 280 26.70 -8.39 10.95
CA LYS A 280 27.46 -9.05 12.01
C LYS A 280 28.04 -8.01 12.96
N THR A 281 28.07 -8.32 14.25
CA THR A 281 28.70 -7.49 15.29
C THR A 281 30.16 -7.88 15.55
N SER A 282 30.54 -9.11 15.19
CA SER A 282 31.92 -9.60 15.26
C SER A 282 32.34 -10.31 13.96
N LEU A 283 33.64 -10.32 13.68
CA LEU A 283 34.25 -11.09 12.59
C LEU A 283 35.24 -12.12 13.16
N ILE A 284 35.29 -13.28 12.52
CA ILE A 284 36.24 -14.35 12.85
C ILE A 284 37.32 -14.40 11.77
N TYR A 285 38.56 -14.09 12.15
CA TYR A 285 39.73 -14.23 11.29
C TYR A 285 40.48 -15.51 11.61
N VAL A 286 41.02 -16.16 10.59
CA VAL A 286 41.95 -17.29 10.74
C VAL A 286 43.31 -16.92 10.17
N VAL A 287 44.35 -17.14 10.96
CA VAL A 287 45.73 -16.78 10.63
C VAL A 287 46.62 -18.02 10.75
N PRO A 288 47.37 -18.42 9.70
CA PRO A 288 48.36 -19.49 9.80
C PRO A 288 49.53 -19.04 10.69
N LEU A 289 49.97 -19.93 11.57
CA LEU A 289 51.08 -19.69 12.50
C LEU A 289 52.19 -20.72 12.30
N GLY A 290 53.44 -20.24 12.33
CA GLY A 290 54.66 -21.04 12.31
C GLY A 290 54.97 -21.73 13.64
N ASP A 291 54.49 -21.19 14.76
CA ASP A 291 54.68 -21.73 16.10
C ASP A 291 53.49 -21.41 17.03
N HIS A 292 53.54 -21.91 18.27
CA HIS A 292 52.53 -21.64 19.30
C HIS A 292 52.75 -20.28 20.02
N LEU A 293 53.84 -19.58 19.71
CA LEU A 293 54.20 -18.29 20.30
C LEU A 293 53.63 -17.10 19.51
N GLY A 294 53.06 -17.35 18.32
CA GLY A 294 52.38 -16.36 17.51
C GLY A 294 53.17 -15.85 16.31
N THR A 295 54.24 -16.54 15.89
CA THR A 295 54.92 -16.22 14.63
C THR A 295 54.00 -16.58 13.45
N ILE A 296 53.78 -15.66 12.51
CA ILE A 296 52.90 -15.90 11.35
C ILE A 296 53.58 -16.85 10.35
N GLY A 297 52.83 -17.83 9.86
CA GLY A 297 53.32 -18.84 8.93
C GLY A 297 53.44 -18.35 7.49
N GLU A 298 54.54 -18.71 6.81
CA GLU A 298 54.80 -18.34 5.41
C GLU A 298 53.96 -19.14 4.39
N HIS A 299 53.60 -20.38 4.74
CA HIS A 299 52.84 -21.28 3.87
C HIS A 299 51.61 -21.81 4.57
N PHE A 300 50.44 -21.58 3.99
CA PHE A 300 49.15 -21.89 4.61
C PHE A 300 49.02 -23.39 4.90
N GLY A 301 49.31 -24.25 3.91
CA GLY A 301 49.11 -25.70 4.06
C GLY A 301 50.09 -26.39 5.02
N GLU A 302 51.25 -25.78 5.27
CA GLU A 302 52.35 -26.36 6.06
C GLU A 302 52.42 -25.82 7.49
N SER A 303 51.73 -24.70 7.74
CA SER A 303 51.71 -24.05 9.06
C SER A 303 51.22 -25.03 10.13
N PRO A 304 52.00 -25.24 11.22
CA PRO A 304 51.66 -26.21 12.25
C PRO A 304 50.47 -25.78 13.11
N TYR A 305 50.17 -24.48 13.19
CA TYR A 305 49.07 -23.96 14.00
C TYR A 305 48.27 -22.90 13.24
N PHE A 306 47.06 -22.60 13.72
CA PHE A 306 46.23 -21.51 13.25
C PHE A 306 45.65 -20.74 14.43
N ALA A 307 45.69 -19.41 14.38
CA ALA A 307 44.95 -18.56 15.31
C ALA A 307 43.56 -18.27 14.77
N LEU A 308 42.55 -18.46 15.60
CA LEU A 308 41.19 -17.96 15.43
C LEU A 308 41.04 -16.69 16.26
N LEU A 309 40.80 -15.56 15.60
CA LEU A 309 40.63 -14.25 16.22
C LEU A 309 39.19 -13.78 16.02
N GLU A 310 38.45 -13.58 17.10
CA GLU A 310 37.12 -12.96 17.05
C GLU A 310 37.22 -11.49 17.47
N ILE A 311 36.87 -10.57 16.56
CA ILE A 311 36.99 -9.13 16.77
C ILE A 311 35.60 -8.49 16.75
N ASP A 312 35.31 -7.67 17.77
CA ASP A 312 34.12 -6.82 17.82
C ASP A 312 34.28 -5.62 16.90
N LEU A 313 33.37 -5.45 15.93
CA LEU A 313 33.45 -4.38 14.94
C LEU A 313 33.10 -2.99 15.50
N ALA A 314 32.30 -2.93 16.57
CA ALA A 314 31.85 -1.67 17.14
C ALA A 314 32.86 -1.11 18.15
N LYS A 315 33.41 -1.99 19.01
CA LYS A 315 34.38 -1.61 20.03
C LYS A 315 35.82 -1.64 19.55
N LYS A 316 36.09 -2.29 18.41
CA LYS A 316 37.44 -2.62 17.95
C LYS A 316 38.24 -3.32 19.06
N GLU A 317 37.67 -4.39 19.60
CA GLU A 317 38.29 -5.19 20.67
C GLU A 317 38.39 -6.66 20.25
N LEU A 318 39.48 -7.30 20.65
CA LEU A 318 39.64 -8.75 20.51
C LEU A 318 38.78 -9.46 21.58
N LEU A 319 37.71 -10.11 21.15
CA LEU A 319 36.80 -10.85 22.02
C LEU A 319 37.35 -12.21 22.40
N ARG A 320 37.98 -12.90 21.45
CA ARG A 320 38.50 -14.25 21.63
C ARG A 320 39.71 -14.51 20.76
N GLN A 321 40.70 -15.19 21.33
CA GLN A 321 41.85 -15.75 20.61
C GLN A 321 42.03 -17.22 21.00
N GLU A 322 42.02 -18.10 20.00
CA GLU A 322 42.24 -19.53 20.18
C GLU A 322 43.28 -20.03 19.18
N ILE A 323 44.26 -20.81 19.63
CA ILE A 323 45.25 -21.43 18.76
C ILE A 323 44.92 -22.91 18.60
N ILE A 324 44.75 -23.35 17.36
CA ILE A 324 44.44 -24.74 17.01
C ILE A 324 45.60 -25.37 16.23
N ALA A 325 45.83 -26.66 16.44
CA ALA A 325 46.86 -27.40 15.72
C ALA A 325 46.36 -27.83 14.32
N ASN A 326 47.27 -27.84 13.35
CA ASN A 326 47.00 -28.35 12.02
C ASN A 326 46.89 -29.87 12.02
N SER A 327 45.67 -30.37 12.14
CA SER A 327 45.32 -31.81 12.10
C SER A 327 45.61 -32.48 10.75
N CYS A 328 45.89 -31.70 9.71
CA CYS A 328 46.12 -32.18 8.35
C CYS A 328 47.60 -32.23 7.95
N LYS A 329 48.53 -31.89 8.86
CA LYS A 329 49.96 -31.73 8.56
C LYS A 329 50.61 -32.95 7.92
N ASP A 330 50.22 -34.16 8.31
CA ASP A 330 50.86 -35.41 7.87
C ASP A 330 50.27 -35.99 6.56
N LEU A 331 49.31 -35.30 5.95
CA LEU A 331 48.69 -35.78 4.71
C LEU A 331 49.59 -35.55 3.50
N SER A 332 49.75 -36.59 2.67
CA SER A 332 50.62 -36.61 1.48
C SER A 332 49.99 -36.00 0.22
N LYS A 333 48.66 -35.92 0.12
CA LYS A 333 47.93 -35.29 -1.00
C LYS A 333 46.68 -34.53 -0.54
N GLY A 334 46.41 -33.40 -1.21
CA GLY A 334 45.21 -32.59 -0.95
C GLY A 334 45.17 -31.91 0.41
N ARG A 335 46.34 -31.73 1.05
CA ARG A 335 46.50 -31.15 2.39
C ARG A 335 45.77 -29.83 2.55
N GLY A 336 46.05 -28.87 1.67
CA GLY A 336 45.46 -27.54 1.74
C GLY A 336 43.94 -27.53 1.59
N LEU A 337 43.37 -28.37 0.69
CA LEU A 337 41.91 -28.44 0.50
C LEU A 337 41.20 -29.05 1.72
N LYS A 338 41.77 -30.11 2.30
CA LYS A 338 41.24 -30.73 3.52
C LYS A 338 41.35 -29.80 4.73
N LEU A 339 42.48 -29.09 4.84
CA LEU A 339 42.70 -28.09 5.88
C LEU A 339 41.71 -26.92 5.74
N ALA A 340 41.46 -26.43 4.53
CA ALA A 340 40.45 -25.40 4.28
C ALA A 340 39.06 -25.88 4.75
N ARG A 341 38.65 -27.10 4.40
CA ARG A 341 37.36 -27.67 4.88
C ARG A 341 37.30 -27.83 6.40
N PHE A 342 38.41 -28.18 7.05
CA PHE A 342 38.49 -28.24 8.50
C PHE A 342 38.31 -26.85 9.12
N LEU A 343 39.02 -25.84 8.62
CA LEU A 343 38.92 -24.46 9.10
C LEU A 343 37.54 -23.85 8.85
N LEU A 344 36.88 -24.20 7.74
CA LEU A 344 35.50 -23.78 7.45
C LEU A 344 34.49 -24.24 8.52
N SER A 345 34.78 -25.31 9.27
CA SER A 345 33.91 -25.73 10.37
C SER A 345 33.81 -24.70 11.51
N TYR A 346 34.82 -23.82 11.62
CA TYR A 346 34.85 -22.70 12.56
C TYR A 346 34.15 -21.44 12.03
N LYS A 347 33.61 -21.48 10.80
CA LYS A 347 32.89 -20.38 10.14
C LYS A 347 33.66 -19.05 10.12
N PRO A 348 34.92 -19.03 9.66
CA PRO A 348 35.67 -17.78 9.54
C PRO A 348 35.02 -16.84 8.54
N ASP A 349 35.16 -15.54 8.77
CA ASP A 349 34.82 -14.48 7.83
C ASP A 349 35.96 -14.22 6.84
N ALA A 350 37.21 -14.33 7.32
CA ALA A 350 38.38 -14.17 6.46
C ALA A 350 39.57 -15.03 6.91
N ILE A 351 40.40 -15.41 5.93
CA ILE A 351 41.71 -16.03 6.10
C ILE A 351 42.77 -14.97 5.81
N LEU A 352 43.63 -14.69 6.79
CA LEU A 352 44.73 -13.74 6.65
C LEU A 352 46.02 -14.53 6.53
N SER A 353 46.70 -14.49 5.39
CA SER A 353 47.85 -15.34 5.09
C SER A 353 48.94 -14.54 4.36
N LYS A 354 50.22 -14.84 4.58
CA LYS A 354 51.29 -14.29 3.74
C LYS A 354 51.28 -14.86 2.32
N GLU A 355 50.82 -16.11 2.19
CA GLU A 355 50.65 -16.77 0.92
C GLU A 355 49.33 -16.34 0.26
N ASP A 356 49.39 -15.91 -1.01
CA ASP A 356 48.20 -15.72 -1.84
C ASP A 356 47.55 -17.09 -2.15
N LEU A 357 46.30 -17.24 -1.72
CA LEU A 357 45.51 -18.46 -1.90
C LEU A 357 44.65 -18.42 -3.17
N SER A 358 44.60 -17.28 -3.86
CA SER A 358 43.83 -17.08 -5.08
C SER A 358 44.23 -18.09 -6.16
N GLY A 359 43.25 -18.76 -6.75
CA GLY A 359 43.48 -19.78 -7.79
C GLY A 359 44.09 -21.10 -7.29
N LYS A 360 44.28 -21.28 -5.98
CA LYS A 360 44.73 -22.55 -5.36
C LYS A 360 43.55 -23.32 -4.76
N GLY A 361 43.72 -24.62 -4.56
CA GLY A 361 42.69 -25.51 -3.98
C GLY A 361 42.04 -25.01 -2.68
N PRO A 362 42.80 -24.51 -1.68
CA PRO A 362 42.24 -23.88 -0.48
C PRO A 362 41.41 -22.63 -0.80
N GLY A 363 41.91 -21.75 -1.67
CA GLY A 363 41.23 -20.50 -2.03
C GLY A 363 39.88 -20.75 -2.70
N TYR A 364 39.78 -21.73 -3.59
CA TYR A 364 38.48 -22.11 -4.17
C TYR A 364 37.48 -22.58 -3.11
N ALA A 365 37.92 -23.36 -2.11
CA ALA A 365 37.04 -23.82 -1.04
C ALA A 365 36.56 -22.68 -0.14
N PHE A 366 37.43 -21.69 0.15
CA PHE A 366 37.05 -20.50 0.91
C PHE A 366 36.08 -19.62 0.12
N ALA A 367 36.35 -19.37 -1.17
CA ALA A 367 35.48 -18.57 -2.03
C ALA A 367 34.09 -19.20 -2.20
N GLU A 368 34.00 -20.53 -2.36
CA GLU A 368 32.71 -21.25 -2.43
C GLU A 368 31.90 -21.10 -1.13
N ALA A 369 32.58 -20.98 0.02
CA ALA A 369 31.95 -20.76 1.32
C ALA A 369 31.72 -19.28 1.66
N GLY A 370 32.08 -18.34 0.78
CA GLY A 370 31.96 -16.90 1.02
C GLY A 370 32.95 -16.34 2.04
N VAL A 371 34.08 -17.03 2.27
CA VAL A 371 35.15 -16.60 3.17
C VAL A 371 36.19 -15.83 2.37
N GLU A 372 36.49 -14.59 2.78
CA GLU A 372 37.52 -13.79 2.11
C GLU A 372 38.93 -14.34 2.39
N THR A 373 39.83 -14.25 1.42
CA THR A 373 41.26 -14.51 1.63
C THR A 373 42.02 -13.20 1.42
N ARG A 374 42.79 -12.76 2.41
CA ARG A 374 43.59 -11.52 2.33
C ARG A 374 45.06 -11.82 2.56
N VAL A 375 45.90 -11.21 1.72
CA VAL A 375 47.35 -11.26 1.89
C VAL A 375 47.77 -10.23 2.95
N ILE A 376 48.61 -10.65 3.89
CA ILE A 376 49.13 -9.79 4.98
C ILE A 376 50.65 -9.84 5.02
N ASP A 377 51.28 -8.77 5.51
CA ASP A 377 52.75 -8.66 5.64
C ASP A 377 53.25 -8.77 7.10
N ALA A 378 52.34 -8.86 8.08
CA ALA A 378 52.69 -8.90 9.50
C ALA A 378 53.58 -10.11 9.86
N GLY A 379 54.54 -9.90 10.77
CA GLY A 379 55.47 -10.96 11.22
C GLY A 379 54.97 -11.74 12.43
N ALA A 380 54.21 -11.08 13.30
CA ALA A 380 53.71 -11.64 14.55
C ALA A 380 52.20 -11.43 14.70
N LEU A 381 51.55 -12.35 15.41
CA LEU A 381 50.11 -12.32 15.66
C LEU A 381 49.69 -11.06 16.44
N ASP A 382 50.48 -10.63 17.43
CA ASP A 382 50.19 -9.43 18.23
C ASP A 382 50.23 -8.14 17.40
N GLU A 383 51.12 -8.08 16.40
CA GLU A 383 51.20 -6.97 15.45
C GLU A 383 49.95 -6.94 14.58
N LEU A 384 49.58 -8.10 14.00
CA LEU A 384 48.38 -8.22 13.18
C LEU A 384 47.10 -7.88 13.95
N VAL A 385 46.99 -8.31 15.21
CA VAL A 385 45.84 -7.96 16.07
C VAL A 385 45.77 -6.44 16.23
N ARG A 386 46.89 -5.75 16.52
CA ARG A 386 46.90 -4.29 16.62
C ARG A 386 46.46 -3.61 15.32
N ASP A 387 46.91 -4.11 14.17
CA ASP A 387 46.53 -3.58 12.87
C ASP A 387 45.03 -3.77 12.58
N LEU A 388 44.46 -4.90 12.97
CA LEU A 388 43.02 -5.17 12.83
C LEU A 388 42.16 -4.31 13.77
N LEU A 389 42.70 -3.88 14.92
CA LEU A 389 42.02 -3.04 15.90
C LEU A 389 42.26 -1.54 15.69
N ALA A 390 43.17 -1.13 14.80
CA ALA A 390 43.40 0.26 14.43
C ALA A 390 42.18 0.85 13.68
#